data_AF-A0A6A5G3W3-F1
#
_entry.id   AF-A0A6A5G3W3-F1
#
_cell.length_a   1.000
_cell.length_b   1.000
_cell.length_c   1.000
_cell.angle_alpha   90.00
_cell.angle_beta   90.00
_cell.angle_gamma   90.00
#
_symmetry.space_group_name_H-M   'P 1'
#
loop_
_entity.id
_entity.type
_entity.pdbx_description
1 polymer ?
#
loop_
_entity_poly.entity_id
_entity_poly.type
_entity_poly.pdbx_seq_one_letter_code
_entity_poly.pdbx_strand_id
1 'polypeptide(L)'
;MSLSKPFPLIRLPRLPLFKVFNYIGVQEQKLHIQNLKISSTIVEDEIVGFVLDNCRAASEVHLNCPTTPGFDYLKKTPTPKFSLDKLTINYAEWVTTRHLTNLFINCKHVILDGCDPKNLKIKQFIKKWVYEYSQLKYASLTFDYADFSMKDIMRWIPSKRVPTRTMLEPCNVYCIKQQKTGAQAYVIRNHRTILITDSLQ
;
A
#
# COMPACT_ATOMS: atom_id res chain seq x y z
N MET A 1 -8.44 43.59 -14.97
CA MET A 1 -7.90 43.02 -13.71
C MET A 1 -9.06 42.39 -12.96
N SER A 2 -9.13 41.06 -12.92
CA SER A 2 -10.19 40.31 -12.23
C SER A 2 -9.74 40.01 -10.80
N LEU A 3 -10.43 40.59 -9.82
CA LEU A 3 -10.26 40.30 -8.40
C LEU A 3 -10.93 38.94 -8.09
N SER A 4 -10.12 37.90 -7.94
CA SER A 4 -10.58 36.61 -7.41
C SER A 4 -11.00 36.78 -5.95
N LYS A 5 -12.30 36.62 -5.67
CA LYS A 5 -12.83 36.62 -4.31
C LYS A 5 -12.23 35.45 -3.51
N PRO A 6 -11.87 35.64 -2.22
CA PRO A 6 -11.42 34.54 -1.37
C PRO A 6 -12.58 33.56 -1.12
N PHE A 7 -12.30 32.26 -1.22
CA PHE A 7 -13.24 31.21 -0.82
C PHE A 7 -13.62 31.37 0.67
N PRO A 8 -14.89 31.19 1.05
CA PRO A 8 -15.27 31.24 2.46
C PRO A 8 -14.66 30.04 3.18
N LEU A 9 -13.87 30.31 4.23
CA LEU A 9 -13.44 29.32 5.21
C LEU A 9 -14.67 28.84 5.99
N ILE A 10 -15.31 27.78 5.51
CA ILE A 10 -16.36 27.08 6.25
C ILE A 10 -15.68 26.44 7.47
N ARG A 11 -15.90 27.01 8.65
CA ARG A 11 -15.61 26.32 9.92
C ARG A 11 -16.64 25.21 10.07
N LEU A 12 -16.29 24.00 9.61
CA LEU A 12 -17.14 22.84 9.80
C LEU A 12 -17.18 22.49 11.30
N PRO A 13 -18.37 22.19 11.87
CA PRO A 13 -18.46 21.61 13.21
C PRO A 13 -17.68 20.30 13.26
N ARG A 14 -17.26 19.88 14.46
CA ARG A 14 -16.59 18.58 14.73
C ARG A 14 -17.54 17.42 14.42
N LEU A 15 -17.82 17.21 13.15
CA LEU A 15 -18.58 16.07 12.64
C LEU A 15 -17.59 14.94 12.37
N PRO A 16 -17.98 13.67 12.60
CA PRO A 16 -17.21 12.53 12.11
C PRO A 16 -16.92 12.74 10.63
N LEU A 17 -15.68 12.47 10.20
CA LEU A 17 -15.25 12.68 8.81
C LEU A 17 -16.20 12.01 7.81
N PHE A 18 -16.80 10.87 8.16
CA PHE A 18 -17.86 10.21 7.38
C PHE A 18 -19.10 11.08 7.11
N LYS A 19 -19.53 11.90 8.09
CA LYS A 19 -20.61 12.87 7.88
C LYS A 19 -20.16 14.01 6.95
N VAL A 20 -18.89 14.42 7.01
CA VAL A 20 -18.33 15.43 6.10
C VAL A 20 -18.33 14.90 4.66
N PHE A 21 -17.92 13.66 4.41
CA PHE A 21 -18.01 13.05 3.08
C PHE A 21 -19.46 12.87 2.59
N ASN A 22 -20.39 12.46 3.44
CA ASN A 22 -21.82 12.43 3.08
C ASN A 22 -22.38 13.83 2.77
N TYR A 23 -21.95 14.86 3.52
CA TYR A 23 -22.43 16.24 3.35
C TYR A 23 -21.87 16.94 2.10
N ILE A 24 -20.69 16.51 1.62
CA ILE A 24 -20.08 17.01 0.37
C ILE A 24 -20.75 16.39 -0.88
N GLY A 25 -21.79 15.56 -0.73
CA GLY A 25 -22.56 15.03 -1.86
C GLY A 25 -21.84 13.92 -2.62
N VAL A 26 -21.11 13.05 -1.91
CA VAL A 26 -20.50 11.84 -2.50
C VAL A 26 -21.54 10.72 -2.71
N GLN A 27 -22.82 11.06 -2.96
CA GLN A 27 -23.80 10.03 -3.29
C GLN A 27 -23.78 9.65 -4.77
N GLU A 28 -23.43 10.52 -5.73
CA GLU A 28 -23.47 10.12 -7.16
C GLU A 28 -22.45 10.80 -8.09
N GLN A 29 -21.52 11.61 -7.57
CA GLN A 29 -20.49 12.19 -8.41
C GLN A 29 -19.23 11.34 -8.33
N LYS A 30 -18.80 10.76 -9.47
CA LYS A 30 -17.44 10.23 -9.66
C LYS A 30 -16.47 11.38 -9.41
N LEU A 31 -16.10 11.61 -8.15
CA LEU A 31 -15.07 12.57 -7.82
C LEU A 31 -13.81 12.10 -8.55
N HIS A 32 -13.33 12.91 -9.48
CA HIS A 32 -11.99 12.77 -10.07
C HIS A 32 -10.95 13.19 -9.02
N ILE A 33 -10.90 12.45 -7.92
CA ILE A 33 -9.92 12.67 -6.86
C ILE A 33 -8.59 12.17 -7.40
N GLN A 34 -7.69 13.07 -7.78
CA GLN A 34 -6.35 12.67 -8.15
C GLN A 34 -5.58 12.18 -6.93
N ASN A 35 -5.64 12.93 -5.82
CA ASN A 35 -4.90 12.65 -4.60
C ASN A 35 -5.83 12.72 -3.40
N LEU A 36 -5.93 11.63 -2.63
CA LEU A 36 -6.68 11.57 -1.39
C LEU A 36 -5.75 11.30 -0.22
N LYS A 37 -5.82 12.14 0.81
CA LYS A 37 -5.15 11.91 2.08
C LYS A 37 -6.15 12.03 3.21
N ILE A 38 -6.30 10.97 3.98
CA ILE A 38 -7.14 10.94 5.18
C ILE A 38 -6.27 10.55 6.37
N SER A 39 -6.43 11.29 7.46
CA SER A 39 -5.79 10.99 8.73
C SER A 39 -6.78 11.13 9.87
N SER A 40 -6.79 10.14 10.76
CA SER A 40 -7.55 10.18 12.00
C SER A 40 -6.71 9.60 13.13
N THR A 41 -6.93 10.10 14.35
CA THR A 41 -6.30 9.55 15.57
C THR A 41 -7.23 8.58 16.30
N ILE A 42 -8.48 8.45 15.86
CA ILE A 42 -9.45 7.49 16.39
C ILE A 42 -9.67 6.36 15.38
N VAL A 43 -10.22 5.25 15.85
CA VAL A 43 -10.58 4.11 15.02
C VAL A 43 -11.69 4.49 14.03
N GLU A 44 -11.50 4.22 12.75
CA GLU A 44 -12.36 4.68 11.65
C GLU A 44 -12.60 3.60 10.57
N ASP A 45 -13.07 2.42 10.99
CA ASP A 45 -13.33 1.27 10.09
C ASP A 45 -14.21 1.63 8.89
N GLU A 46 -15.28 2.40 9.13
CA GLU A 46 -16.22 2.82 8.10
C GLU A 46 -15.56 3.72 7.04
N ILE A 47 -14.67 4.63 7.46
CA ILE A 47 -13.96 5.53 6.54
C ILE A 47 -12.95 4.75 5.72
N VAL A 48 -12.19 3.86 6.36
CA VAL A 48 -11.22 2.99 5.66
C VAL A 48 -11.93 2.16 4.61
N GLY A 49 -13.05 1.50 4.96
CA GLY A 49 -13.88 0.75 4.02
C GLY A 49 -14.41 1.64 2.88
N PHE A 50 -14.98 2.80 3.22
CA PHE A 50 -15.53 3.74 2.23
C PHE A 50 -14.48 4.20 1.21
N VAL A 51 -13.27 4.55 1.65
CA VAL A 51 -12.19 4.97 0.73
C VAL A 51 -11.78 3.83 -0.19
N LEU A 52 -11.61 2.63 0.35
CA LEU A 52 -11.20 1.47 -0.45
C LEU A 52 -12.27 1.06 -1.48
N ASP A 53 -13.55 1.36 -1.19
CA ASP A 53 -14.65 1.13 -2.13
C ASP A 53 -14.75 2.20 -3.22
N ASN A 54 -14.50 3.47 -2.89
CA ASN A 54 -14.81 4.59 -3.77
C ASN A 54 -13.60 5.22 -4.48
N CYS A 55 -12.37 5.00 -3.99
CA CYS A 55 -11.19 5.73 -4.48
C CYS A 55 -10.26 4.90 -5.37
N ARG A 56 -10.78 3.88 -6.07
CA ARG A 56 -9.96 3.03 -6.96
C ARG A 56 -9.48 3.73 -8.23
N ALA A 57 -10.17 4.80 -8.64
CA ALA A 57 -9.83 5.61 -9.81
C ALA A 57 -8.87 6.78 -9.49
N ALA A 58 -8.47 6.93 -8.23
CA ALA A 58 -7.50 7.94 -7.86
C ALA A 58 -6.10 7.65 -8.41
N SER A 59 -5.23 8.65 -8.44
CA SER A 59 -3.80 8.45 -8.69
C SER A 59 -3.09 8.10 -7.38
N GLU A 60 -3.37 8.83 -6.30
CA GLU A 60 -2.77 8.59 -4.99
C GLU A 60 -3.80 8.50 -3.85
N VAL A 61 -3.59 7.54 -2.95
CA VAL A 61 -4.37 7.37 -1.72
C VAL A 61 -3.43 7.18 -0.53
N HIS A 62 -3.58 8.02 0.49
CA HIS A 62 -2.91 7.90 1.78
C HIS A 62 -3.94 7.77 2.91
N LEU A 63 -3.96 6.58 3.53
CA LEU A 63 -4.78 6.25 4.69
C LEU A 63 -3.91 6.21 5.96
N ASN A 64 -4.09 7.21 6.82
CA ASN A 64 -3.48 7.27 8.14
C ASN A 64 -4.57 7.20 9.22
N CYS A 65 -5.36 6.14 9.20
CA CYS A 65 -6.49 5.91 10.10
C CYS A 65 -6.34 4.54 10.78
N PRO A 66 -6.35 4.48 12.12
CA PRO A 66 -6.45 3.21 12.85
C PRO A 66 -7.76 2.49 12.53
N THR A 67 -7.72 1.16 12.62
CA THR A 67 -8.91 0.29 12.53
C THR A 67 -9.06 -0.52 13.81
N THR A 68 -10.25 -1.08 14.04
CA THR A 68 -10.48 -2.04 15.12
C THR A 68 -9.57 -3.26 14.92
N PRO A 69 -8.99 -3.84 15.99
CA PRO A 69 -8.27 -5.11 15.89
C PRO A 69 -9.14 -6.19 15.24
N GLY A 70 -8.58 -6.87 14.24
CA GLY A 70 -9.32 -7.87 13.45
C GLY A 70 -10.27 -7.29 12.39
N PHE A 71 -10.19 -5.99 12.09
CA PHE A 71 -10.84 -5.41 10.91
C PHE A 71 -10.51 -6.22 9.65
N ASP A 72 -11.53 -6.55 8.86
CA ASP A 72 -11.37 -7.35 7.64
C ASP A 72 -12.12 -6.73 6.46
N TYR A 73 -11.37 -6.14 5.54
CA TYR A 73 -11.90 -5.50 4.34
C TYR A 73 -12.16 -6.53 3.21
N LEU A 74 -13.07 -7.52 3.41
CA LEU A 74 -13.13 -8.67 2.48
C LEU A 74 -14.49 -9.35 2.21
N LYS A 75 -15.64 -8.65 2.32
CA LYS A 75 -16.93 -9.29 1.99
C LYS A 75 -17.19 -9.55 0.49
N LYS A 76 -16.50 -8.88 -0.44
CA LYS A 76 -16.50 -9.21 -1.88
C LYS A 76 -15.12 -8.89 -2.45
N THR A 77 -14.55 -9.74 -3.32
CA THR A 77 -13.37 -9.38 -4.12
C THR A 77 -13.81 -8.32 -5.11
N PRO A 78 -13.54 -7.03 -4.86
CA PRO A 78 -14.20 -6.02 -5.62
C PRO A 78 -13.36 -5.79 -6.87
N THR A 79 -13.92 -6.17 -8.01
CA THR A 79 -13.36 -5.90 -9.33
C THR A 79 -13.76 -4.49 -9.76
N PRO A 80 -12.88 -3.68 -10.37
CA PRO A 80 -11.48 -3.98 -10.72
C PRO A 80 -10.49 -3.84 -9.55
N LYS A 81 -9.29 -4.42 -9.69
CA LYS A 81 -8.15 -4.23 -8.77
C LYS A 81 -7.73 -2.75 -8.70
N PHE A 82 -7.03 -2.36 -7.65
CA PHE A 82 -6.42 -1.02 -7.58
C PHE A 82 -5.29 -0.92 -8.60
N SER A 83 -5.20 0.24 -9.25
CA SER A 83 -4.15 0.58 -10.22
C SER A 83 -3.63 1.99 -9.98
N LEU A 84 -3.50 2.36 -8.70
CA LEU A 84 -3.06 3.67 -8.24
C LEU A 84 -1.58 3.88 -8.58
N ASP A 85 -1.16 5.12 -8.78
CA ASP A 85 0.25 5.47 -8.82
C ASP A 85 0.89 5.26 -7.44
N LYS A 86 0.19 5.65 -6.37
CA LYS A 86 0.67 5.47 -4.99
C LYS A 86 -0.44 5.12 -4.00
N LEU A 87 -0.20 4.08 -3.21
CA LEU A 87 -1.01 3.70 -2.06
C LEU A 87 -0.15 3.73 -0.80
N THR A 88 -0.58 4.44 0.23
CA THR A 88 0.06 4.45 1.55
C THR A 88 -0.98 4.13 2.62
N ILE A 89 -0.69 3.15 3.49
CA ILE A 89 -1.54 2.76 4.62
C ILE A 89 -0.65 2.65 5.86
N ASN A 90 -0.86 3.51 6.86
CA ASN A 90 0.02 3.59 8.03
C ASN A 90 -0.33 2.60 9.16
N TYR A 91 -1.58 2.15 9.24
CA TYR A 91 -2.07 1.20 10.24
C TYR A 91 -2.48 -0.09 9.53
N ALA A 92 -1.50 -0.72 8.86
CA ALA A 92 -1.72 -1.82 7.93
C ALA A 92 -1.79 -3.21 8.60
N GLU A 93 -2.04 -3.29 9.91
CA GLU A 93 -2.12 -4.55 10.66
C GLU A 93 -3.11 -5.53 10.02
N TRP A 94 -4.27 -5.02 9.60
CA TRP A 94 -5.34 -5.77 8.94
C TRP A 94 -5.00 -6.23 7.51
N VAL A 95 -3.93 -5.70 6.90
CA VAL A 95 -3.59 -6.00 5.50
C VAL A 95 -3.00 -7.41 5.39
N THR A 96 -3.84 -8.35 4.98
CA THR A 96 -3.42 -9.71 4.65
C THR A 96 -2.72 -9.84 3.29
N THR A 97 -2.05 -11.00 3.10
CA THR A 97 -1.45 -11.39 1.81
C THR A 97 -2.44 -11.32 0.66
N ARG A 98 -3.72 -11.67 0.92
CA ARG A 98 -4.80 -11.63 -0.07
C ARG A 98 -5.06 -10.20 -0.56
N HIS A 99 -5.07 -9.20 0.31
CA HIS A 99 -5.21 -7.80 -0.10
C HIS A 99 -4.03 -7.38 -0.99
N LEU A 100 -2.80 -7.64 -0.55
CA LEU A 100 -1.60 -7.24 -1.26
C LEU A 100 -1.53 -7.87 -2.66
N THR A 101 -1.88 -9.15 -2.77
CA THR A 101 -1.81 -9.92 -4.02
C THR A 101 -2.99 -9.71 -4.97
N ASN A 102 -4.19 -9.48 -4.45
CA ASN A 102 -5.40 -9.43 -5.28
C ASN A 102 -5.93 -8.00 -5.47
N LEU A 103 -5.61 -7.07 -4.57
CA LEU A 103 -6.09 -5.69 -4.64
C LEU A 103 -4.97 -4.73 -5.04
N PHE A 104 -3.82 -4.78 -4.37
CA PHE A 104 -2.80 -3.73 -4.45
C PHE A 104 -1.64 -4.02 -5.40
N ILE A 105 -1.51 -5.25 -5.92
CA ILE A 105 -0.38 -5.68 -6.76
C ILE A 105 -0.24 -4.90 -8.08
N ASN A 106 -1.28 -4.18 -8.50
CA ASN A 106 -1.26 -3.37 -9.71
C ASN A 106 -1.07 -1.87 -9.44
N CYS A 107 -0.98 -1.45 -8.17
CA CYS A 107 -0.49 -0.11 -7.85
C CYS A 107 0.99 -0.02 -8.21
N LYS A 108 1.48 1.16 -8.64
CA LYS A 108 2.91 1.33 -8.97
C LYS A 108 3.76 1.40 -7.70
N HIS A 109 3.28 2.12 -6.67
CA HIS A 109 3.92 2.26 -5.37
C HIS A 109 2.96 1.86 -4.25
N VAL A 110 3.41 0.97 -3.36
CA VAL A 110 2.66 0.55 -2.17
C VAL A 110 3.54 0.74 -0.93
N ILE A 111 3.03 1.44 0.08
CA ILE A 111 3.68 1.66 1.36
C ILE A 111 2.71 1.21 2.45
N LEU A 112 3.10 0.20 3.21
CA LEU A 112 2.32 -0.33 4.32
C LEU A 112 3.17 -0.25 5.59
N ASP A 113 2.72 0.55 6.55
CA ASP A 113 3.35 0.65 7.87
C ASP A 113 2.48 -0.03 8.93
N GLY A 114 3.10 -0.54 10.00
CA GLY A 114 2.41 -1.26 11.07
C GLY A 114 1.83 -2.61 10.61
N CYS A 115 2.53 -3.34 9.74
CA CYS A 115 2.07 -4.65 9.27
C CYS A 115 2.18 -5.73 10.36
N ASP A 116 1.22 -6.67 10.41
CA ASP A 116 1.33 -7.89 11.22
C ASP A 116 2.06 -9.00 10.43
N PRO A 117 3.18 -9.56 10.92
CA PRO A 117 3.86 -10.69 10.27
C PRO A 117 2.99 -11.95 10.12
N LYS A 118 1.94 -12.13 10.93
CA LYS A 118 1.00 -13.25 10.83
C LYS A 118 0.08 -13.13 9.61
N ASN A 119 -0.22 -11.91 9.17
CA ASN A 119 -1.13 -11.63 8.05
C ASN A 119 -0.42 -11.64 6.68
N LEU A 120 0.89 -11.39 6.66
CA LEU A 120 1.68 -11.26 5.44
C LEU A 120 2.68 -12.41 5.22
N LYS A 121 2.38 -13.23 4.21
CA LYS A 121 3.26 -14.26 3.67
C LYS A 121 4.11 -13.67 2.53
N ILE A 122 5.18 -12.98 2.91
CA ILE A 122 6.08 -12.25 1.98
C ILE A 122 6.56 -13.11 0.81
N LYS A 123 6.93 -14.35 1.07
CA LYS A 123 7.32 -15.32 0.05
C LYS A 123 6.24 -15.54 -1.02
N GLN A 124 4.97 -15.63 -0.60
CA GLN A 124 3.85 -15.82 -1.54
C GLN A 124 3.63 -14.57 -2.37
N PHE A 125 3.74 -13.39 -1.76
CA PHE A 125 3.65 -12.12 -2.47
C PHE A 125 4.74 -11.96 -3.53
N ILE A 126 6.01 -12.20 -3.18
CA ILE A 126 7.13 -12.10 -4.13
C ILE A 126 6.96 -13.12 -5.26
N LYS A 127 6.58 -14.37 -4.95
CA LYS A 127 6.27 -15.37 -5.99
C LYS A 127 5.20 -14.84 -6.95
N LYS A 128 4.11 -14.27 -6.41
CA LYS A 128 3.04 -13.74 -7.26
C LYS A 128 3.54 -12.60 -8.15
N TRP A 129 4.34 -11.68 -7.63
CA TRP A 129 4.96 -10.62 -8.44
C TRP A 129 5.88 -11.16 -9.54
N VAL A 130 6.65 -12.23 -9.25
CA VAL A 130 7.56 -12.88 -10.21
C VAL A 130 6.80 -13.60 -11.32
N TYR A 131 5.76 -14.36 -10.99
CA TYR A 131 5.10 -15.27 -11.95
C TYR A 131 3.85 -14.66 -12.62
N GLU A 132 3.19 -13.69 -11.99
CA GLU A 132 2.04 -12.99 -12.55
C GLU A 132 2.43 -11.62 -13.14
N TYR A 133 1.47 -10.99 -13.83
CA TYR A 133 1.64 -9.61 -14.29
C TYR A 133 1.41 -8.66 -13.12
N SER A 134 2.30 -7.68 -12.97
CA SER A 134 2.20 -6.62 -11.96
C SER A 134 2.88 -5.36 -12.50
N GLN A 135 2.26 -4.20 -12.25
CA GLN A 135 2.84 -2.88 -12.53
C GLN A 135 3.63 -2.31 -11.35
N LEU A 136 3.71 -3.06 -10.25
CA LEU A 136 4.34 -2.63 -9.02
C LEU A 136 5.85 -2.47 -9.21
N LYS A 137 6.31 -1.25 -8.99
CA LYS A 137 7.72 -0.84 -9.04
C LYS A 137 8.33 -0.69 -7.66
N TYR A 138 7.50 -0.34 -6.68
CA TYR A 138 7.94 -0.09 -5.31
C TYR A 138 6.94 -0.66 -4.29
N ALA A 139 7.43 -1.46 -3.35
CA ALA A 139 6.68 -1.93 -2.20
C ALA A 139 7.52 -1.79 -0.93
N SER A 140 7.05 -1.01 0.04
CA SER A 140 7.64 -0.93 1.38
C SER A 140 6.67 -1.54 2.38
N LEU A 141 7.09 -2.61 3.04
CA LEU A 141 6.31 -3.33 4.04
C LEU A 141 7.04 -3.21 5.38
N THR A 142 6.60 -2.29 6.24
CA THR A 142 7.18 -2.04 7.57
C THR A 142 6.38 -2.79 8.63
N PHE A 143 7.09 -3.52 9.48
CA PHE A 143 6.52 -4.34 10.56
C PHE A 143 6.89 -3.77 11.92
N ASP A 144 5.99 -3.83 12.90
CA ASP A 144 6.28 -3.35 14.25
C ASP A 144 7.27 -4.27 14.97
N TYR A 145 7.10 -5.58 14.82
CA TYR A 145 8.02 -6.59 15.32
C TYR A 145 8.02 -7.80 14.41
N ALA A 146 9.13 -8.05 13.72
CA ALA A 146 9.30 -9.25 12.92
C ALA A 146 10.76 -9.61 12.74
N ASP A 147 11.07 -10.91 12.84
CA ASP A 147 12.34 -11.44 12.41
C ASP A 147 12.17 -12.32 11.16
N PHE A 148 12.61 -11.78 10.02
CA PHE A 148 12.49 -12.43 8.73
C PHE A 148 13.84 -12.98 8.26
N SER A 149 13.93 -14.29 8.12
CA SER A 149 15.03 -14.90 7.38
C SER A 149 14.87 -14.65 5.88
N MET A 150 15.67 -13.72 5.35
CA MET A 150 15.71 -13.45 3.90
C MET A 150 16.09 -14.69 3.09
N LYS A 151 16.93 -15.57 3.66
CA LYS A 151 17.28 -16.86 3.04
C LYS A 151 16.03 -17.72 2.84
N ASP A 152 15.13 -17.77 3.82
CA ASP A 152 13.91 -18.60 3.74
C ASP A 152 12.82 -18.00 2.85
N ILE A 153 12.67 -16.66 2.90
CA ILE A 153 11.79 -15.92 2.01
C ILE A 153 12.17 -16.19 0.55
N MET A 154 13.46 -16.01 0.21
CA MET A 154 13.96 -16.11 -1.16
C MET A 154 14.23 -17.56 -1.60
N ARG A 155 14.21 -18.53 -0.69
CA ARG A 155 14.38 -19.95 -1.01
C ARG A 155 13.35 -20.38 -2.06
N TRP A 156 13.82 -20.95 -3.17
CA TRP A 156 12.99 -21.37 -4.31
C TRP A 156 12.31 -20.22 -5.08
N ILE A 157 12.78 -18.98 -4.91
CA ILE A 157 12.43 -17.86 -5.80
C ILE A 157 13.61 -17.64 -6.75
N PRO A 158 13.41 -17.72 -8.08
CA PRO A 158 14.45 -17.42 -9.05
C PRO A 158 15.00 -16.00 -8.82
N SER A 159 16.23 -15.91 -8.33
CA SER A 159 16.85 -14.65 -7.95
C SER A 159 18.37 -14.73 -8.02
N LYS A 160 19.02 -13.58 -8.17
CA LYS A 160 20.47 -13.43 -8.07
C LYS A 160 20.79 -12.61 -6.83
N ARG A 161 21.72 -13.09 -5.99
CA ARG A 161 22.25 -12.26 -4.90
C ARG A 161 23.12 -11.15 -5.47
N VAL A 162 22.93 -9.94 -4.97
CA VAL A 162 23.71 -8.76 -5.37
C VAL A 162 24.63 -8.38 -4.21
N PRO A 163 25.96 -8.35 -4.41
CA PRO A 163 26.89 -7.90 -3.38
C PRO A 163 26.77 -6.38 -3.19
N THR A 164 26.50 -5.92 -1.99
CA THR A 164 26.56 -4.51 -1.60
C THR A 164 27.96 -4.21 -1.06
N ARG A 165 28.77 -3.44 -1.81
CA ARG A 165 30.18 -3.17 -1.49
C ARG A 165 30.40 -2.13 -0.37
N THR A 166 29.35 -1.46 0.11
CA THR A 166 29.48 -0.19 0.86
C THR A 166 28.66 -0.09 2.14
N MET A 167 27.95 -1.14 2.57
CA MET A 167 27.18 -1.08 3.82
C MET A 167 27.94 -1.70 4.99
N LEU A 168 27.96 -1.00 6.12
CA LEU A 168 28.51 -1.45 7.40
C LEU A 168 27.84 -2.74 7.92
N GLU A 169 26.67 -3.09 7.38
CA GLU A 169 26.01 -4.38 7.55
C GLU A 169 25.72 -5.01 6.17
N PRO A 170 25.98 -6.32 5.97
CA PRO A 170 25.69 -6.99 4.71
C PRO A 170 24.17 -7.10 4.51
N CYS A 171 23.58 -6.13 3.82
CA CYS A 171 22.19 -6.20 3.36
C CYS A 171 22.06 -7.35 2.35
N ASN A 172 21.24 -8.35 2.66
CA ASN A 172 20.93 -9.42 1.73
C ASN A 172 20.02 -8.89 0.61
N VAL A 173 20.62 -8.41 -0.48
CA VAL A 173 19.92 -7.91 -1.67
C VAL A 173 19.74 -9.03 -2.68
N TYR A 174 18.51 -9.23 -3.15
CA TYR A 174 18.18 -10.21 -4.19
C TYR A 174 17.54 -9.52 -5.39
N CYS A 175 18.14 -9.65 -6.56
CA CYS A 175 17.53 -9.27 -7.83
C CYS A 175 16.58 -10.38 -8.29
N ILE A 176 15.31 -10.03 -8.49
CA ILE A 176 14.25 -10.87 -9.06
C ILE A 176 13.84 -10.32 -10.42
N LYS A 177 13.29 -11.18 -11.27
CA LYS A 177 12.79 -10.83 -12.60
C LYS A 177 11.37 -11.36 -12.79
N GLN A 178 10.45 -10.49 -13.19
CA GLN A 178 9.10 -10.89 -13.55
C GLN A 178 9.12 -11.69 -14.86
N GLN A 179 8.50 -12.87 -14.86
CA GLN A 179 8.54 -13.78 -16.01
C GLN A 179 7.76 -13.27 -17.21
N LYS A 180 6.62 -12.59 -16.97
CA LYS A 180 5.74 -12.12 -18.06
C LYS A 180 6.29 -10.92 -18.83
N THR A 181 6.95 -9.98 -18.15
CA THR A 181 7.38 -8.70 -18.73
C THR A 181 8.90 -8.57 -18.82
N GLY A 182 9.64 -9.39 -18.07
CA GLY A 182 11.08 -9.26 -17.92
C GLY A 182 11.52 -8.12 -17.00
N ALA A 183 10.60 -7.39 -16.38
CA ALA A 183 10.90 -6.33 -15.42
C ALA A 183 11.74 -6.87 -14.25
N GLN A 184 12.72 -6.09 -13.79
CA GLN A 184 13.59 -6.46 -12.68
C GLN A 184 13.25 -5.64 -11.44
N ALA A 185 13.43 -6.24 -10.27
CA ALA A 185 13.33 -5.57 -8.99
C ALA A 185 14.33 -6.18 -8.00
N TYR A 186 14.63 -5.43 -6.95
CA TYR A 186 15.49 -5.80 -5.84
C TYR A 186 14.63 -6.00 -4.60
N VAL A 187 14.80 -7.15 -3.95
CA VAL A 187 14.23 -7.44 -2.64
C VAL A 187 15.29 -7.20 -1.59
N ILE A 188 15.01 -6.31 -0.65
CA ILE A 188 15.92 -5.85 0.39
C ILE A 188 15.21 -5.98 1.73
N ARG A 189 15.93 -6.45 2.76
CA ARG A 189 15.51 -6.29 4.16
C ARG A 189 16.33 -5.17 4.77
N ASN A 190 15.67 -4.16 5.32
CA ASN A 190 16.28 -3.14 6.15
C ASN A 190 15.58 -3.15 7.52
N HIS A 191 16.26 -3.67 8.54
CA HIS A 191 15.69 -3.90 9.87
C HIS A 191 14.32 -4.60 9.84
N ARG A 192 13.25 -3.84 10.11
CA ARG A 192 11.85 -4.30 10.17
C ARG A 192 11.08 -4.05 8.87
N THR A 193 11.74 -3.64 7.80
CA THR A 193 11.11 -3.34 6.51
C THR A 193 11.58 -4.30 5.44
N ILE A 194 10.63 -4.86 4.69
CA ILE A 194 10.89 -5.54 3.42
C ILE A 194 10.59 -4.56 2.29
N LEU A 195 11.59 -4.31 1.45
CA LEU A 195 11.50 -3.44 0.30
C LEU A 195 11.56 -4.27 -0.99
N ILE A 196 10.69 -3.97 -1.94
CA ILE A 196 10.79 -4.37 -3.35
C ILE A 196 10.92 -3.09 -4.16
N THR A 197 11.96 -2.93 -4.97
CA THR A 197 12.18 -1.71 -5.75
C THR A 197 12.88 -1.99 -7.08
N ASP A 198 12.56 -1.26 -8.14
CA ASP A 198 13.25 -1.33 -9.44
C ASP A 198 14.58 -0.55 -9.48
N SER A 199 14.93 0.17 -8.41
CA SER A 199 16.16 0.96 -8.31
C SER A 199 16.91 0.70 -7.00
N LEU A 200 18.24 0.58 -7.09
CA LEU A 200 19.12 0.66 -5.91
C LEU A 200 19.56 2.12 -5.81
N GLN A 201 19.04 2.85 -4.82
CA GLN A 201 19.54 4.17 -4.46
C GLN A 201 20.86 4.07 -3.70
#